data_AF-A0A538LZB1-F1
#
_entry.id   AF-A0A538LZB1-F1
#
_cell.length_a   1.000
_cell.length_b   1.000
_cell.length_c   1.000
_cell.angle_alpha   90.00
_cell.angle_beta   90.00
_cell.angle_gamma   90.00
#
_symmetry.space_group_name_H-M   'P 1'
#
loop_
_entity.id
_entity.type
_entity.pdbx_description
1 polymer ?
#
loop_
_entity_poly.entity_id
_entity_poly.type
_entity_poly.pdbx_seq_one_letter_code
_entity_poly.pdbx_strand_id
1 'polypeptide(L)'
;MDVSAYAFAHGVRHTHATLVAWQREPVAVVGRWAAGAAAAAAGLLAAVWVVSLLDVRHQVIGLRPPLVVGDRADVAGVLGRNLLVLALHAMACVAGFIAGSSLPLQAGGHRGALRWVHEHGGRLAIAFVCAATAFSLSAQAYLIGRALGGLAGYLRVSPGLLLVGVLPHAVPELTALFLPLAAWIIASRRGQWEQLLAATFVTVALAIPVLLASAAVEVYVSPHLLEALTHLRPMP
;
A
#
# COMPACT_ATOMS: atom_id res chain seq x y z
N MET A 1 26.67 -19.27 19.12
CA MET A 1 25.30 -19.25 18.57
C MET A 1 25.38 -18.75 17.15
N ASP A 2 24.69 -19.40 16.22
CA ASP A 2 24.59 -18.96 14.82
C ASP A 2 23.88 -17.58 14.76
N VAL A 3 24.39 -16.67 13.94
CA VAL A 3 23.88 -15.28 13.79
C VAL A 3 22.40 -15.29 13.40
N SER A 4 22.01 -16.28 12.58
CA SER A 4 20.62 -16.51 12.14
C SER A 4 19.70 -16.87 13.31
N ALA A 5 20.15 -17.74 14.20
CA ALA A 5 19.39 -18.16 15.37
C ALA A 5 19.24 -17.03 16.40
N TYR A 6 20.28 -16.19 16.56
CA TYR A 6 20.22 -15.00 17.40
C TYR A 6 19.23 -13.96 16.85
N ALA A 7 19.31 -13.63 15.56
CA ALA A 7 18.40 -12.69 14.92
C ALA A 7 16.93 -13.12 15.03
N PHE A 8 16.65 -14.42 14.86
CA PHE A 8 15.29 -14.96 15.01
C PHE A 8 14.80 -14.89 16.46
N ALA A 9 15.57 -15.41 17.42
CA ALA A 9 15.17 -15.44 18.83
C ALA A 9 15.10 -14.04 19.47
N HIS A 10 15.91 -13.09 18.98
CA HIS A 10 15.84 -11.68 19.37
C HIS A 10 14.61 -11.00 18.78
N GLY A 11 14.39 -11.14 17.46
CA GLY A 11 13.25 -10.56 16.76
C GLY A 11 11.90 -11.02 17.31
N VAL A 12 11.73 -12.32 17.59
CA VAL A 12 10.47 -12.86 18.14
C VAL A 12 10.16 -12.30 19.53
N ARG A 13 11.15 -12.26 20.44
CA ARG A 13 10.96 -11.75 21.80
C ARG A 13 10.64 -10.24 21.80
N HIS A 14 11.37 -9.48 20.99
CA HIS A 14 11.17 -8.03 20.91
C HIS A 14 9.83 -7.67 20.25
N THR A 15 9.42 -8.44 19.24
CA THR A 15 8.10 -8.32 18.61
C THR A 15 6.99 -8.55 19.62
N HIS A 16 7.05 -9.64 20.39
CA HIS A 16 6.05 -9.94 21.40
C HIS A 16 5.94 -8.83 22.45
N ALA A 17 7.07 -8.35 22.98
CA ALA A 17 7.08 -7.26 23.96
C ALA A 17 6.47 -5.97 23.39
N THR A 18 6.77 -5.64 22.13
CA THR A 18 6.22 -4.47 21.43
C THR A 18 4.70 -4.59 21.26
N LEU A 19 4.20 -5.77 20.87
CA LEU A 19 2.78 -6.02 20.72
C LEU A 19 2.02 -5.88 22.05
N VAL A 20 2.57 -6.42 23.14
CA VAL A 20 1.99 -6.28 24.49
C VAL A 20 1.94 -4.81 24.92
N ALA A 21 2.96 -4.02 24.58
CA ALA A 21 2.95 -2.59 24.87
C ALA A 21 1.85 -1.86 24.07
N TRP A 22 1.74 -2.15 22.77
CA TRP A 22 0.73 -1.52 21.90
C TRP A 22 -0.70 -1.93 22.19
N GLN A 23 -0.94 -3.12 22.77
CA GLN A 23 -2.27 -3.52 23.23
C GLN A 23 -2.86 -2.58 24.27
N ARG A 24 -2.03 -1.83 25.01
CA ARG A 24 -2.50 -0.85 25.99
C ARG A 24 -2.99 0.46 25.36
N GLU A 25 -2.44 0.82 24.20
CA GLU A 25 -2.78 2.07 23.48
C GLU A 25 -2.89 1.83 21.96
N PRO A 26 -3.77 0.92 21.50
CA PRO A 26 -3.77 0.46 20.11
C PRO A 26 -4.17 1.58 19.15
N VAL A 27 -5.10 2.44 19.55
CA VAL A 27 -5.61 3.55 18.73
C VAL A 27 -4.53 4.61 18.50
N ALA A 28 -3.71 4.91 19.51
CA ALA A 28 -2.65 5.92 19.38
C ALA A 28 -1.56 5.49 18.38
N VAL A 29 -1.29 4.19 18.30
CA VAL A 29 -0.30 3.61 17.39
C VAL A 29 -0.88 3.45 15.99
N VAL A 30 -1.95 2.66 15.86
CA VAL A 30 -2.56 2.32 14.56
C VAL A 30 -3.22 3.54 13.93
N GLY A 31 -3.83 4.44 14.71
CA GLY A 31 -4.49 5.64 14.20
C GLY A 31 -3.52 6.58 13.47
N ARG A 32 -2.26 6.69 13.92
CA ARG A 32 -1.24 7.50 13.24
C ARG A 32 -0.82 6.87 11.91
N TRP A 33 -0.72 5.55 11.86
CA TRP A 33 -0.42 4.82 10.63
C TRP A 33 -1.58 4.94 9.65
N ALA A 34 -2.82 4.74 10.12
CA ALA A 34 -4.03 4.88 9.34
C ALA A 34 -4.18 6.30 8.77
N ALA A 35 -3.91 7.34 9.56
CA ALA A 35 -3.93 8.72 9.07
C ALA A 35 -2.88 8.97 7.98
N GLY A 36 -1.65 8.45 8.15
CA GLY A 36 -0.61 8.53 7.12
C GLY A 36 -0.97 7.77 5.84
N ALA A 37 -1.55 6.58 5.98
CA ALA A 37 -2.00 5.76 4.87
C ALA A 37 -3.18 6.38 4.12
N ALA A 38 -4.16 6.94 4.84
CA ALA A 38 -5.28 7.66 4.26
C ALA A 38 -4.83 8.93 3.52
N ALA A 39 -3.84 9.66 4.06
CA ALA A 39 -3.25 10.80 3.37
C ALA A 39 -2.54 10.39 2.06
N ALA A 40 -1.81 9.28 2.06
CA ALA A 40 -1.18 8.74 0.86
C ALA A 40 -2.23 8.28 -0.17
N ALA A 41 -3.28 7.58 0.27
CA ALA A 41 -4.40 7.17 -0.57
C ALA A 41 -5.12 8.37 -1.21
N ALA A 42 -5.42 9.40 -0.42
CA ALA A 42 -6.03 10.64 -0.91
C ALA A 42 -5.12 11.35 -1.93
N GLY A 43 -3.81 11.41 -1.67
CA GLY A 43 -2.83 11.98 -2.60
C GLY A 43 -2.77 11.22 -3.92
N LEU A 44 -2.80 9.88 -3.89
CA LEU A 44 -2.84 9.05 -5.10
C LEU A 44 -4.14 9.27 -5.88
N LEU A 45 -5.29 9.24 -5.22
CA LEU A 45 -6.60 9.46 -5.87
C LEU A 45 -6.70 10.86 -6.49
N ALA A 46 -6.18 11.89 -5.81
CA ALA A 46 -6.10 13.23 -6.35
C ALA A 46 -5.19 13.30 -7.59
N ALA A 47 -4.04 12.60 -7.57
CA ALA A 47 -3.15 12.53 -8.73
C ALA A 47 -3.80 11.80 -9.92
N VAL A 48 -4.49 10.68 -9.67
CA VAL A 48 -5.30 9.97 -10.68
C VAL A 48 -6.34 10.90 -11.28
N TRP A 49 -7.06 11.65 -10.44
CA TRP A 49 -8.06 12.60 -10.91
C TRP A 49 -7.44 13.68 -11.80
N VAL A 50 -6.35 14.33 -11.36
CA VAL A 50 -5.66 15.36 -12.15
C VAL A 50 -5.20 14.80 -13.49
N VAL A 51 -4.56 13.62 -13.52
CA VAL A 51 -4.14 12.99 -14.78
C VAL A 51 -5.32 12.70 -15.69
N SER A 52 -6.46 12.25 -15.14
CA SER A 52 -7.66 11.95 -15.92
C SER A 52 -8.29 13.17 -16.60
N LEU A 53 -8.04 14.38 -16.08
CA LEU A 53 -8.48 15.63 -16.69
C LEU A 53 -7.58 16.07 -17.86
N LEU A 54 -6.34 15.56 -17.92
CA LEU A 54 -5.33 15.98 -18.88
C LEU A 54 -5.28 15.11 -20.15
N ASP A 55 -5.82 13.89 -20.13
CA ASP A 55 -5.79 12.98 -21.28
C ASP A 55 -7.19 12.64 -21.79
N VAL A 56 -7.44 12.98 -23.06
CA VAL A 56 -8.73 12.82 -23.75
C VAL A 56 -8.67 11.70 -24.81
N ARG A 57 -7.57 10.94 -24.87
CA ARG A 57 -7.44 9.87 -25.88
C ARG A 57 -8.26 8.65 -25.49
N HIS A 58 -9.16 8.25 -26.37
CA HIS A 58 -9.92 7.01 -26.25
C HIS A 58 -8.95 5.82 -26.23
N GLN A 59 -8.90 5.11 -25.11
CA GLN A 59 -8.26 3.81 -25.01
C GLN A 59 -9.32 2.72 -25.15
N VAL A 60 -8.97 1.63 -25.83
CA VAL A 60 -9.82 0.44 -25.86
C VAL A 60 -9.71 -0.22 -24.49
N ILE A 61 -10.78 -0.13 -23.70
CA ILE A 61 -10.83 -0.67 -22.34
C ILE A 61 -11.60 -1.99 -22.38
N GLY A 62 -11.02 -3.04 -21.83
CA GLY A 62 -11.73 -4.29 -21.62
C GLY A 62 -12.82 -4.11 -20.56
N LEU A 63 -14.03 -4.59 -20.85
CA LEU A 63 -15.13 -4.63 -19.89
C LEU A 63 -14.77 -5.62 -18.77
N ARG A 64 -14.42 -5.10 -17.59
CA ARG A 64 -14.13 -5.83 -16.35
C ARG A 64 -14.67 -5.04 -15.16
N PRO A 65 -14.83 -5.64 -13.97
CA PRO A 65 -15.10 -4.89 -12.75
C PRO A 65 -14.14 -3.68 -12.62
N PRO A 66 -14.63 -2.51 -12.16
CA PRO A 66 -15.97 -2.27 -11.60
C PRO A 66 -17.06 -1.94 -12.64
N LEU A 67 -16.81 -2.04 -13.96
CA LEU A 67 -17.78 -1.65 -14.99
C LEU A 67 -18.87 -2.69 -15.28
N VAL A 68 -18.62 -3.94 -14.90
CA VAL A 68 -19.54 -5.06 -15.05
C VAL A 68 -19.50 -5.86 -13.74
N VAL A 69 -20.63 -6.45 -13.36
CA VAL A 69 -20.68 -7.37 -12.22
C VAL A 69 -19.83 -8.59 -12.55
N GLY A 70 -18.78 -8.80 -11.77
CA GLY A 70 -17.87 -9.91 -11.96
C GLY A 70 -18.28 -11.16 -11.18
N ASP A 71 -17.45 -12.20 -11.29
CA ASP A 71 -17.64 -13.46 -10.58
C ASP A 71 -16.62 -13.64 -9.43
N ARG A 72 -16.58 -14.84 -8.85
CA ARG A 72 -15.61 -15.16 -7.79
C ARG A 72 -14.16 -15.18 -8.28
N ALA A 73 -13.92 -15.46 -9.56
CA ALA A 73 -12.60 -15.43 -10.15
C ALA A 73 -12.08 -13.99 -10.28
N ASP A 74 -12.96 -13.02 -10.55
CA ASP A 74 -12.63 -11.59 -10.51
C ASP A 74 -12.22 -11.15 -9.11
N VAL A 75 -12.96 -11.57 -8.06
CA VAL A 75 -12.59 -11.30 -6.66
C VAL A 75 -11.21 -11.88 -6.35
N ALA A 76 -10.95 -13.13 -6.74
CA ALA A 76 -9.65 -13.76 -6.54
C ALA A 76 -8.52 -13.03 -7.31
N GLY A 77 -8.81 -12.52 -8.51
CA GLY A 77 -7.89 -11.71 -9.31
C GLY A 77 -7.54 -10.38 -8.65
N VAL A 78 -8.54 -9.64 -8.15
CA VAL A 78 -8.36 -8.39 -7.39
C VAL A 78 -7.52 -8.66 -6.15
N LEU A 79 -7.93 -9.65 -5.35
CA LEU A 79 -7.25 -10.02 -4.14
C LEU A 79 -5.80 -10.45 -4.40
N GLY A 80 -5.53 -11.22 -5.45
CA GLY A 80 -4.18 -11.65 -5.83
C GLY A 80 -3.25 -10.48 -6.14
N ARG A 81 -3.73 -9.47 -6.87
CA ARG A 81 -2.97 -8.23 -7.14
C ARG A 81 -2.71 -7.46 -5.85
N ASN A 82 -3.71 -7.31 -5.00
CA ASN A 82 -3.59 -6.60 -3.73
C ASN A 82 -2.65 -7.30 -2.75
N LEU A 83 -2.73 -8.63 -2.64
CA LEU A 83 -1.85 -9.43 -1.80
C LEU A 83 -0.40 -9.39 -2.29
N LEU A 84 -0.16 -9.30 -3.61
CA LEU A 84 1.18 -9.11 -4.15
C LEU A 84 1.77 -7.77 -3.70
N VAL A 85 1.01 -6.68 -3.80
CA VAL A 85 1.45 -5.35 -3.34
C VAL A 85 1.71 -5.36 -1.83
N LEU A 86 0.79 -5.94 -1.05
CA LEU A 86 0.94 -6.07 0.40
C LEU A 86 2.18 -6.91 0.76
N ALA A 87 2.45 -7.99 0.04
CA ALA A 87 3.64 -8.82 0.25
C ALA A 87 4.93 -8.06 -0.06
N LEU A 88 4.97 -7.26 -1.13
CA LEU A 88 6.13 -6.40 -1.43
C LEU A 88 6.38 -5.37 -0.32
N HIS A 89 5.33 -4.78 0.24
CA HIS A 89 5.45 -3.86 1.37
C HIS A 89 5.90 -4.56 2.65
N ALA A 90 5.38 -5.74 2.94
CA ALA A 90 5.84 -6.56 4.06
C ALA A 90 7.32 -6.92 3.92
N MET A 91 7.76 -7.31 2.72
CA MET A 91 9.17 -7.60 2.42
C MET A 91 10.05 -6.37 2.59
N ALA A 92 9.60 -5.18 2.16
CA ALA A 92 10.33 -3.94 2.39
C ALA A 92 10.50 -3.63 3.88
N CYS A 93 9.49 -3.92 4.71
CA CYS A 93 9.57 -3.74 6.15
C CYS A 93 10.54 -4.74 6.80
N VAL A 94 10.51 -6.00 6.39
CA VAL A 94 11.47 -7.04 6.83
C VAL A 94 12.89 -6.69 6.41
N ALA A 95 13.10 -6.23 5.18
CA ALA A 95 14.40 -5.77 4.71
C ALA A 95 14.89 -4.56 5.53
N GLY A 96 14.00 -3.62 5.86
CA GLY A 96 14.28 -2.49 6.74
C GLY A 96 14.67 -2.91 8.16
N PHE A 97 13.99 -3.91 8.72
CA PHE A 97 14.37 -4.52 10.00
C PHE A 97 15.78 -5.10 9.94
N ILE A 98 16.07 -5.97 8.96
CA ILE A 98 17.39 -6.60 8.78
C ILE A 98 18.48 -5.54 8.62
N ALA A 99 18.24 -4.52 7.79
CA ALA A 99 19.18 -3.43 7.55
C ALA A 99 19.42 -2.58 8.81
N GLY A 100 18.37 -2.30 9.59
CA GLY A 100 18.45 -1.48 10.79
C GLY A 100 19.06 -2.19 12.00
N SER A 101 18.76 -3.48 12.20
CA SER A 101 19.19 -4.25 13.37
C SER A 101 20.54 -4.94 13.17
N SER A 102 20.84 -5.41 11.95
CA SER A 102 21.97 -6.31 11.69
C SER A 102 23.20 -5.63 11.11
N LEU A 103 23.04 -4.58 10.29
CA LEU A 103 24.17 -3.89 9.68
C LEU A 103 25.02 -3.11 10.70
N PRO A 104 24.47 -2.39 11.70
CA PRO A 104 25.30 -1.67 12.66
C PRO A 104 26.22 -2.59 13.48
N LEU A 105 25.79 -3.82 13.77
CA LEU A 105 26.58 -4.82 14.49
C LEU A 105 27.79 -5.34 13.67
N GLN A 106 27.70 -5.31 12.34
CA GLN A 106 28.78 -5.70 11.42
C GLN A 106 29.71 -4.54 11.06
N ALA A 107 29.33 -3.29 11.38
CA ALA A 107 30.13 -2.11 11.07
C ALA A 107 31.52 -2.11 11.74
N GLY A 108 31.65 -2.77 12.90
CA GLY A 108 32.92 -2.91 13.62
C GLY A 108 34.02 -3.68 12.85
N GLY A 109 33.65 -4.50 11.86
CA GLY A 109 34.59 -5.27 11.03
C GLY A 109 35.07 -4.56 9.76
N HIS A 110 34.48 -3.42 9.40
CA HIS A 110 34.69 -2.77 8.10
C HIS A 110 35.47 -1.44 8.24
N ARG A 111 36.30 -1.08 7.24
CA ARG A 111 37.09 0.17 7.21
C ARG A 111 36.71 1.04 6.00
N GLY A 112 36.84 2.36 6.13
CA GLY A 112 36.67 3.32 5.03
C GLY A 112 35.23 3.50 4.55
N ALA A 113 35.02 3.59 3.24
CA ALA A 113 33.72 3.83 2.61
C ALA A 113 32.66 2.76 2.97
N LEU A 114 33.07 1.49 3.16
CA LEU A 114 32.16 0.43 3.58
C LEU A 114 31.61 0.65 4.99
N ARG A 115 32.43 1.20 5.90
CA ARG A 115 31.99 1.57 7.26
C ARG A 115 31.00 2.73 7.21
N TRP A 116 31.25 3.72 6.35
CA TRP A 116 30.33 4.84 6.15
C TRP A 116 28.95 4.38 5.65
N VAL A 117 28.90 3.48 4.66
CA VAL A 117 27.65 2.89 4.16
C VAL A 117 26.95 2.07 5.25
N HIS A 118 27.69 1.30 6.06
CA HIS A 118 27.09 0.56 7.18
C HIS A 118 26.56 1.49 8.28
N GLU A 119 27.25 2.60 8.59
CA GLU A 119 26.82 3.61 9.57
C GLU A 119 25.62 4.44 9.05
N HIS A 120 25.51 4.65 7.74
CA HIS A 120 24.45 5.44 7.10
C HIS A 120 23.37 4.59 6.40
N GLY A 121 23.46 3.27 6.48
CA GLY A 121 22.64 2.33 5.71
C GLY A 121 21.15 2.55 5.89
N GLY A 122 20.71 2.85 7.12
CA GLY A 122 19.31 3.16 7.42
C GLY A 122 18.79 4.40 6.68
N ARG A 123 19.58 5.47 6.53
CA ARG A 123 19.17 6.68 5.80
C ARG A 123 19.11 6.46 4.29
N LEU A 124 20.07 5.72 3.75
CA LEU A 124 20.07 5.34 2.34
C LEU A 124 18.89 4.42 2.01
N ALA A 125 18.54 3.49 2.91
CA ALA A 125 17.35 2.65 2.77
C ALA A 125 16.05 3.47 2.77
N ILE A 126 15.91 4.47 3.65
CA ILE A 126 14.78 5.42 3.63
C ILE A 126 14.69 6.14 2.29
N ALA A 127 15.78 6.74 1.83
CA ALA A 127 15.80 7.48 0.58
C ALA A 127 15.41 6.59 -0.61
N PHE A 128 15.97 5.37 -0.68
CA PHE A 128 15.68 4.41 -1.75
C PHE A 128 14.20 3.98 -1.75
N VAL A 129 13.66 3.57 -0.60
CA VAL A 129 12.26 3.14 -0.50
C VAL A 129 11.31 4.30 -0.82
N CYS A 130 11.60 5.50 -0.33
CA CYS A 130 10.81 6.69 -0.67
C CYS A 130 10.83 6.98 -2.17
N ALA A 131 12.00 6.88 -2.82
CA ALA A 131 12.11 7.09 -4.27
C ALA A 131 11.38 6.02 -5.08
N ALA A 132 11.56 4.75 -4.74
CA ALA A 132 10.87 3.62 -5.37
C ALA A 132 9.35 3.72 -5.20
N THR A 133 8.89 4.12 -4.01
CA THR A 133 7.47 4.36 -3.71
C THR A 133 6.94 5.52 -4.54
N ALA A 134 7.61 6.67 -4.55
CA ALA A 134 7.20 7.84 -5.32
C ALA A 134 7.11 7.53 -6.82
N PHE A 135 8.10 6.80 -7.36
CA PHE A 135 8.09 6.33 -8.73
C PHE A 135 6.89 5.41 -9.00
N SER A 136 6.67 4.40 -8.15
CA SER A 136 5.56 3.45 -8.30
C SER A 136 4.20 4.15 -8.24
N LEU A 137 3.99 5.04 -7.27
CA LEU A 137 2.76 5.81 -7.14
C LEU A 137 2.54 6.73 -8.33
N SER A 138 3.59 7.37 -8.85
CA SER A 138 3.49 8.23 -10.02
C SER A 138 3.12 7.42 -11.27
N ALA A 139 3.72 6.25 -11.46
CA ALA A 139 3.40 5.35 -12.56
C ALA A 139 1.95 4.84 -12.47
N GLN A 140 1.50 4.44 -11.28
CA GLN A 140 0.11 4.03 -11.04
C GLN A 140 -0.88 5.18 -11.30
N ALA A 141 -0.61 6.37 -10.76
CA ALA A 141 -1.44 7.55 -10.98
C ALA A 141 -1.57 7.87 -12.47
N TYR A 142 -0.46 7.79 -13.20
CA TYR A 142 -0.43 8.02 -14.63
C TYR A 142 -1.24 6.98 -15.42
N LEU A 143 -1.00 5.69 -15.18
CA LEU A 143 -1.70 4.62 -15.90
C LEU A 143 -3.20 4.60 -15.60
N ILE A 144 -3.58 4.67 -14.33
CA ILE A 144 -4.99 4.66 -13.89
C ILE A 144 -5.69 5.94 -14.34
N GLY A 145 -5.07 7.11 -14.17
CA GLY A 145 -5.65 8.39 -14.58
C GLY A 145 -5.93 8.45 -16.07
N ARG A 146 -5.01 7.95 -16.90
CA ARG A 146 -5.23 7.87 -18.36
C ARG A 146 -6.35 6.91 -18.74
N ALA A 147 -6.41 5.74 -18.11
CA ALA A 147 -7.49 4.79 -18.33
C ALA A 147 -8.85 5.39 -17.93
N LEU A 148 -8.91 6.07 -16.79
CA LEU A 148 -10.11 6.75 -16.30
C LEU A 148 -10.55 7.88 -17.23
N GLY A 149 -9.62 8.71 -17.72
CA GLY A 149 -9.91 9.77 -18.68
C GLY A 149 -10.43 9.23 -20.01
N GLY A 150 -9.79 8.19 -20.54
CA GLY A 150 -10.24 7.50 -21.75
C GLY A 150 -11.63 6.87 -21.62
N LEU A 151 -11.91 6.25 -20.47
CA LEU A 151 -13.21 5.67 -20.13
C LEU A 151 -14.31 6.73 -20.03
N ALA A 152 -14.02 7.82 -19.32
CA ALA A 152 -14.92 8.95 -19.16
C ALA A 152 -15.29 9.55 -20.53
N GLY A 153 -14.30 9.72 -21.42
CA GLY A 153 -14.51 10.17 -22.79
C GLY A 153 -15.40 9.21 -23.59
N TYR A 154 -15.14 7.90 -23.49
CA TYR A 154 -15.92 6.87 -24.18
C TYR A 154 -17.38 6.82 -23.69
N LEU A 155 -17.59 6.84 -22.37
CA LEU A 155 -18.91 6.79 -21.74
C LEU A 155 -19.64 8.15 -21.74
N ARG A 156 -18.97 9.22 -22.18
CA ARG A 156 -19.47 10.61 -22.15
C ARG A 156 -19.90 11.08 -20.76
N VAL A 157 -19.18 10.67 -19.72
CA VAL A 157 -19.38 11.10 -18.33
C VAL A 157 -18.15 11.86 -17.82
N SER A 158 -18.25 12.54 -16.68
CA SER A 158 -17.08 13.17 -16.08
C SER A 158 -16.18 12.13 -15.41
N PRO A 159 -14.83 12.25 -15.49
CA PRO A 159 -13.92 11.37 -14.75
C PRO A 159 -14.19 11.38 -13.25
N GLY A 160 -14.65 12.52 -12.70
CA GLY A 160 -15.00 12.66 -11.30
C GLY A 160 -16.16 11.77 -10.87
N LEU A 161 -17.20 11.61 -11.71
CA LEU A 161 -18.31 10.70 -11.43
C LEU A 161 -17.85 9.24 -11.36
N LEU A 162 -17.01 8.83 -12.30
CA LEU A 162 -16.42 7.49 -12.29
C LEU A 162 -15.54 7.28 -11.06
N LEU A 163 -14.75 8.30 -10.67
CA LEU A 163 -13.92 8.24 -9.47
C LEU A 163 -14.78 8.09 -8.21
N VAL A 164 -15.87 8.84 -8.08
CA VAL A 164 -16.83 8.72 -6.97
C VAL A 164 -17.42 7.31 -6.90
N GLY A 165 -17.74 6.70 -8.04
CA GLY A 165 -18.25 5.33 -8.10
C GLY A 165 -17.27 4.27 -7.60
N VAL A 166 -15.96 4.53 -7.64
CA VAL A 166 -14.94 3.58 -7.15
C VAL A 166 -14.46 3.86 -5.72
N LEU A 167 -14.75 5.04 -5.15
CA LEU A 167 -14.33 5.40 -3.78
C LEU A 167 -14.69 4.36 -2.71
N PRO A 168 -15.88 3.70 -2.72
CA PRO A 168 -16.27 2.79 -1.66
C PRO A 168 -15.33 1.59 -1.45
N HIS A 169 -14.68 1.09 -2.51
CA HIS A 169 -13.64 0.07 -2.38
C HIS A 169 -12.23 0.67 -2.42
N ALA A 170 -11.99 1.68 -3.26
CA ALA A 170 -10.66 2.23 -3.49
C ALA A 170 -10.07 2.90 -2.24
N VAL A 171 -10.87 3.66 -1.48
CA VAL A 171 -10.39 4.32 -0.24
C VAL A 171 -9.95 3.29 0.81
N PRO A 172 -10.78 2.31 1.21
CA PRO A 172 -10.36 1.29 2.18
C PRO A 172 -9.23 0.43 1.65
N GLU A 173 -9.24 0.06 0.35
CA GLU A 173 -8.17 -0.74 -0.26
C GLU A 173 -6.82 -0.03 -0.21
N LEU A 174 -6.74 1.20 -0.74
CA LEU A 174 -5.50 1.96 -0.78
C LEU A 174 -5.00 2.29 0.64
N THR A 175 -5.91 2.59 1.56
CA THR A 175 -5.54 2.82 2.97
C THR A 175 -4.94 1.55 3.59
N ALA A 176 -5.51 0.38 3.33
CA ALA A 176 -4.97 -0.90 3.81
C ALA A 176 -3.61 -1.21 3.17
N LEU A 177 -3.45 -0.99 1.86
CA LEU A 177 -2.19 -1.21 1.15
C LEU A 177 -1.08 -0.28 1.62
N PHE A 178 -1.38 0.99 1.94
CA PHE A 178 -0.38 1.94 2.44
C PHE A 178 -0.12 1.86 3.93
N LEU A 179 -0.88 1.06 4.68
CA LEU A 179 -0.71 0.93 6.13
C LEU A 179 0.70 0.47 6.54
N PRO A 180 1.31 -0.58 5.93
CA PRO A 180 2.67 -0.98 6.26
C PRO A 180 3.70 0.09 5.92
N LEU A 181 3.55 0.78 4.79
CA LEU A 181 4.43 1.86 4.37
C LEU A 181 4.39 3.03 5.37
N ALA A 182 3.19 3.44 5.79
CA ALA A 182 3.03 4.50 6.78
C ALA A 182 3.67 4.13 8.13
N ALA A 183 3.43 2.91 8.60
CA ALA A 183 4.06 2.38 9.81
C ALA A 183 5.59 2.38 9.68
N TRP A 184 6.11 1.96 8.53
CA TRP A 184 7.54 1.92 8.25
C TRP A 184 8.18 3.31 8.25
N ILE A 185 7.62 4.28 7.52
CA ILE A 185 8.16 5.65 7.47
C ILE A 185 8.19 6.25 8.88
N ILE A 186 7.13 6.08 9.66
CA ILE A 186 7.03 6.63 11.02
C ILE A 186 8.05 5.98 11.96
N ALA A 187 8.18 4.65 11.94
CA ALA A 187 9.13 3.92 12.77
C ALA A 187 10.59 4.22 12.38
N SER A 188 10.89 4.22 11.08
CA SER A 188 12.22 4.54 10.54
C SER A 188 12.67 5.96 10.90
N ARG A 189 11.77 6.96 10.84
CA ARG A 189 12.06 8.33 11.27
C ARG A 189 12.36 8.47 12.77
N ARG A 190 11.89 7.53 13.58
CA ARG A 190 12.13 7.49 15.04
C ARG A 190 13.32 6.61 15.42
N GLY A 191 14.00 6.01 14.44
CA GLY A 191 15.06 5.02 14.70
C GLY A 191 14.54 3.72 15.32
N GLN A 192 13.24 3.45 15.26
CA GLN A 192 12.59 2.29 15.89
C GLN A 192 12.57 1.07 14.96
N TRP A 193 13.74 0.74 14.39
CA TRP A 193 13.89 -0.33 13.39
C TRP A 193 13.47 -1.71 13.91
N GLU A 194 13.71 -1.98 15.18
CA GLU A 194 13.34 -3.23 15.85
C GLU A 194 11.82 -3.46 15.91
N GLN A 195 11.02 -2.40 15.80
CA GLN A 195 9.55 -2.49 15.84
C GLN A 195 8.96 -2.80 14.45
N LEU A 196 9.75 -2.76 13.38
CA LEU A 196 9.27 -2.95 12.01
C LEU A 196 8.68 -4.34 11.77
N LEU A 197 9.22 -5.38 12.40
CA LEU A 197 8.69 -6.73 12.26
C LEU A 197 7.30 -6.85 12.93
N ALA A 198 7.15 -6.28 14.13
CA ALA A 198 5.87 -6.19 14.82
C ALA A 198 4.85 -5.36 14.03
N ALA A 199 5.27 -4.20 13.51
CA ALA A 199 4.43 -3.35 12.68
C ALA A 199 3.99 -4.07 11.40
N THR A 200 4.88 -4.84 10.76
CA THR A 200 4.55 -5.65 9.59
C THR A 200 3.44 -6.64 9.90
N PHE A 201 3.57 -7.39 10.99
CA PHE A 201 2.56 -8.37 11.39
C PHE A 201 1.19 -7.72 11.63
N VAL A 202 1.15 -6.64 12.41
CA VAL A 202 -0.09 -5.91 12.72
C VAL A 202 -0.72 -5.33 11.45
N THR A 203 0.08 -4.66 10.61
CA THR A 203 -0.45 -3.99 9.42
C THR A 203 -0.95 -4.99 8.37
N VAL A 204 -0.27 -6.12 8.17
CA VAL A 204 -0.75 -7.21 7.31
C VAL A 204 -2.02 -7.84 7.86
N ALA A 205 -2.07 -8.15 9.16
CA ALA A 205 -3.25 -8.74 9.79
C ALA A 205 -4.48 -7.82 9.69
N LEU A 206 -4.29 -6.50 9.78
CA LEU A 206 -5.36 -5.52 9.58
C LEU A 206 -5.71 -5.32 8.10
N ALA A 207 -4.74 -5.38 7.19
CA ALA A 207 -4.97 -5.14 5.77
C ALA A 207 -5.79 -6.27 5.13
N ILE A 208 -5.50 -7.54 5.41
CA ILE A 208 -6.18 -8.69 4.80
C ILE A 208 -7.71 -8.61 4.84
N PRO A 209 -8.38 -8.41 6.00
CA PRO A 209 -9.84 -8.33 6.03
C PRO A 209 -10.39 -7.12 5.28
N VAL A 210 -9.67 -6.00 5.29
CA VAL A 210 -10.06 -4.80 4.54
C VAL A 210 -9.96 -5.05 3.04
N LEU A 211 -8.89 -5.70 2.56
CA LEU A 211 -8.72 -6.05 1.16
C LEU A 211 -9.77 -7.04 0.67
N LEU A 212 -10.16 -8.02 1.51
CA LEU A 212 -11.25 -8.94 1.21
C LEU A 212 -12.58 -8.20 1.05
N ALA A 213 -12.89 -7.28 1.98
CA ALA A 213 -14.10 -6.47 1.91
C ALA A 213 -14.09 -5.53 0.69
N SER A 214 -12.98 -4.85 0.44
CA SER A 214 -12.82 -3.97 -0.73
C SER A 214 -12.99 -4.74 -2.04
N ALA A 215 -12.39 -5.93 -2.19
CA ALA A 215 -12.54 -6.74 -3.39
C ALA A 215 -13.99 -7.17 -3.62
N ALA A 216 -14.72 -7.52 -2.56
CA ALA A 216 -16.15 -7.82 -2.66
C ALA A 216 -16.97 -6.58 -3.07
N VAL A 217 -16.65 -5.40 -2.53
CA VAL A 217 -17.29 -4.14 -2.90
C VAL A 217 -16.96 -3.75 -4.35
N GLU A 218 -15.74 -3.96 -4.82
CA GLU A 218 -15.33 -3.70 -6.21
C GLU A 218 -16.12 -4.56 -7.19
N VAL A 219 -16.26 -5.86 -6.91
CA VAL A 219 -16.87 -6.81 -7.85
C VAL A 219 -18.39 -6.79 -7.79
N TYR A 220 -18.99 -6.68 -6.61
CA TYR A 220 -20.45 -6.83 -6.44
C TYR A 220 -21.20 -5.52 -6.23
N VAL A 221 -20.57 -4.48 -5.68
CA VAL A 221 -21.29 -3.24 -5.30
C VAL A 221 -21.00 -2.09 -6.25
N SER A 222 -19.74 -1.92 -6.63
CA SER A 222 -19.27 -0.80 -7.46
C SER A 222 -19.93 -0.73 -8.84
N PRO A 223 -20.24 -1.84 -9.53
CA PRO A 223 -20.97 -1.80 -10.80
C PRO A 223 -22.37 -1.18 -10.66
N HIS A 224 -23.10 -1.54 -9.59
CA HIS A 224 -24.42 -0.98 -9.31
C HIS A 224 -24.36 0.51 -8.94
N LEU A 225 -23.30 0.92 -8.22
CA LEU A 225 -23.10 2.33 -7.90
C LEU A 225 -22.76 3.15 -9.16
N LEU A 226 -21.93 2.61 -10.05
CA LEU A 226 -21.61 3.25 -11.32
C LEU A 226 -22.84 3.34 -12.22
N GLU A 227 -23.69 2.31 -12.28
CA GLU A 227 -24.98 2.36 -12.96
C GLU A 227 -25.86 3.48 -12.39
N ALA A 228 -26.01 3.54 -11.07
CA ALA A 228 -26.84 4.54 -10.40
C ALA A 228 -26.35 5.97 -10.65
N LEU A 229 -25.03 6.19 -10.73
CA LEU A 229 -24.42 7.50 -10.93
C LEU A 229 -24.38 7.95 -12.39
N THR A 230 -24.23 7.01 -13.33
CA THR A 230 -24.05 7.32 -14.76
C THR A 230 -25.30 7.07 -15.60
N HIS A 231 -26.30 6.38 -15.05
CA HIS A 231 -27.48 5.85 -15.77
C HIS A 231 -27.15 4.93 -16.94
N LEU A 232 -25.89 4.48 -17.04
CA LEU A 232 -25.44 3.50 -18.02
C LEU A 232 -25.65 2.12 -17.41
N ARG A 233 -26.57 1.33 -18.00
CA ARG A 233 -26.78 -0.04 -17.55
C ARG A 233 -25.48 -0.83 -17.71
N PRO A 234 -25.08 -1.63 -16.71
CA PRO A 234 -23.95 -2.53 -16.85
C PRO A 234 -24.27 -3.48 -18.01
N MET A 235 -23.32 -3.60 -18.94
CA MET A 235 -23.44 -4.58 -20.02
C MET A 235 -23.46 -5.98 -19.38
N PRO A 236 -24.34 -6.89 -19.82
CA PRO A 236 -24.45 -8.24 -19.27
C PRO A 236 -23.18 -9.07 -19.49
#